data_AF-A0A849ZTD7-F1
#
_entry.id   AF-A0A849ZTD7-F1
#
_cell.length_a   1.000
_cell.length_b   1.000
_cell.length_c   1.000
_cell.angle_alpha   90.00
_cell.angle_beta   90.00
_cell.angle_gamma   90.00
#
_symmetry.space_group_name_H-M   'P 1'
#
loop_
_entity.id
_entity.type
_entity.pdbx_description
1 polymer ?
#
loop_
_entity_poly.entity_id
_entity_poly.type
_entity_poly.pdbx_seq_one_letter_code
_entity_poly.pdbx_strand_id
1 'polypeptide(L)'
;MPEHTFLLEEGLWSVEGRLLLPGQPGAPFAGETRVSHEPWVWRLDGYLQVQPAGMRLENHYEIRPFMGHEPTMDWTSQNPVLGRLRGHFALVEDALISVFEAEGRELRGTEMLLRQDAGAYLSRGALLEGGTLVSSWVAILRRAM
;
A
#
# COMPACT_ATOMS: atom_id res chain seq x y z
N MET A 1 20.81 -8.94 -0.16
CA MET A 1 19.55 -8.16 -0.22
C MET A 1 18.79 -8.45 1.05
N PRO A 2 18.22 -7.43 1.71
CA PRO A 2 17.34 -7.65 2.85
C PRO A 2 16.18 -8.58 2.45
N GLU A 3 15.88 -9.56 3.29
CA GLU A 3 14.86 -10.58 3.06
C GLU A 3 13.46 -9.98 3.29
N HIS A 4 12.97 -9.23 2.32
CA HIS A 4 11.58 -8.80 2.30
C HIS A 4 10.65 -9.97 1.99
N THR A 5 9.56 -10.08 2.75
CA THR A 5 8.53 -11.11 2.54
C THR A 5 7.24 -10.51 2.02
N PHE A 6 6.86 -9.31 2.49
CA PHE A 6 5.73 -8.59 1.89
C PHE A 6 6.04 -8.25 0.44
N LEU A 7 5.06 -8.47 -0.45
CA LEU A 7 5.15 -8.36 -1.91
C LEU A 7 6.00 -9.45 -2.61
N LEU A 8 7.13 -9.85 -2.02
CA LEU A 8 8.07 -10.81 -2.63
C LEU A 8 7.73 -12.28 -2.36
N GLU A 9 6.86 -12.55 -1.40
CA GLU A 9 6.26 -13.86 -1.18
C GLU A 9 4.74 -13.76 -1.29
N GLU A 10 4.14 -14.80 -1.86
CA GLU A 10 2.70 -14.99 -1.76
C GLU A 10 2.26 -15.14 -0.31
N GLY A 11 1.07 -14.64 0.00
CA GLY A 11 0.53 -14.73 1.34
C GLY A 11 -0.63 -13.81 1.62
N LEU A 12 -1.31 -14.07 2.72
CA LEU A 12 -2.33 -13.21 3.27
C LEU A 12 -1.75 -12.40 4.43
N TRP A 13 -2.12 -11.13 4.51
CA TRP A 13 -1.65 -10.20 5.51
C TRP A 13 -2.85 -9.50 6.15
N SER A 14 -2.98 -9.58 7.46
CA SER A 14 -3.91 -8.75 8.22
C SER A 14 -3.32 -7.35 8.37
N VAL A 15 -4.16 -6.33 8.28
CA VAL A 15 -3.79 -4.93 8.41
C VAL A 15 -4.65 -4.27 9.48
N GLU A 16 -4.03 -3.56 10.41
CA GLU A 16 -4.73 -2.72 11.39
C GLU A 16 -4.02 -1.38 11.54
N GLY A 17 -4.79 -0.31 11.73
CA GLY A 17 -4.21 1.02 11.72
C GLY A 17 -5.18 2.13 12.01
N ARG A 18 -4.74 3.35 11.68
CA ARG A 18 -5.52 4.58 11.83
C ARG A 18 -5.38 5.43 10.58
N LEU A 19 -6.52 5.89 10.06
CA LEU A 19 -6.63 6.90 9.03
C LEU A 19 -6.72 8.27 9.72
N LEU A 20 -5.91 9.21 9.27
CA LEU A 20 -5.80 10.56 9.79
C LEU A 20 -6.26 11.53 8.71
N LEU A 21 -7.36 12.24 8.97
CA LEU A 21 -7.87 13.29 8.11
C LEU A 21 -7.63 14.66 8.78
N PRO A 22 -7.23 15.69 8.04
CA PRO A 22 -7.04 17.03 8.59
C PRO A 22 -8.25 17.51 9.38
N GLY A 23 -8.02 17.96 10.62
CA GLY A 23 -9.06 18.50 11.49
C GLY A 23 -10.02 17.47 12.11
N GLN A 24 -9.79 16.16 11.90
CA GLN A 24 -10.63 15.10 12.47
C GLN A 24 -9.84 14.20 13.43
N PRO A 25 -10.49 13.59 14.44
CA PRO A 25 -9.88 12.50 15.20
C PRO A 25 -9.51 11.34 14.27
N GLY A 26 -8.38 10.69 14.53
CA GLY A 26 -7.98 9.51 13.74
C GLY A 26 -9.03 8.39 13.82
N ALA A 27 -9.39 7.83 12.66
CA ALA A 27 -10.36 6.76 12.53
C ALA A 27 -9.63 5.40 12.47
N PRO A 28 -9.93 4.44 13.36
CA PRO A 28 -9.32 3.12 13.26
C PRO A 28 -9.82 2.38 12.02
N PHE A 29 -8.95 1.56 11.45
CA PHE A 29 -9.32 0.63 10.39
C PHE A 29 -8.68 -0.74 10.60
N ALA A 30 -9.32 -1.76 10.03
CA ALA A 30 -8.77 -3.10 9.93
C ALA A 30 -9.13 -3.72 8.59
N GLY A 31 -8.35 -4.67 8.11
CA GLY A 31 -8.60 -5.32 6.84
C GLY A 31 -7.53 -6.35 6.50
N GLU A 32 -7.48 -6.73 5.23
CA GLU A 32 -6.58 -7.78 4.76
C GLU A 32 -6.03 -7.43 3.38
N THR A 33 -4.86 -7.99 3.07
CA THR A 33 -4.23 -7.90 1.76
C THR A 33 -3.62 -9.23 1.38
N ARG A 34 -3.87 -9.67 0.16
CA ARG A 34 -3.36 -10.91 -0.42
C ARG A 34 -2.36 -10.58 -1.52
N VAL A 35 -1.20 -11.21 -1.45
CA VAL A 35 -0.18 -11.21 -2.50
C VAL A 35 -0.31 -12.53 -3.26
N SER A 36 -0.41 -12.47 -4.59
CA SER A 36 -0.33 -13.63 -5.47
C SER A 36 0.54 -13.33 -6.69
N HIS A 37 1.28 -14.31 -7.16
CA HIS A 37 2.29 -14.17 -8.21
C HIS A 37 1.91 -15.00 -9.43
N GLU A 38 1.55 -14.32 -10.52
CA GLU A 38 1.48 -14.94 -11.84
C GLU A 38 2.80 -14.66 -12.60
N PRO A 39 3.14 -15.44 -13.64
CA PRO A 39 4.46 -15.35 -14.30
C PRO A 39 4.83 -13.95 -14.83
N TRP A 40 3.84 -13.12 -15.17
CA TRP A 40 4.06 -11.81 -15.80
C TRP A 40 3.44 -10.64 -15.03
N VAL A 41 2.64 -10.94 -14.01
CA VAL A 41 1.92 -9.96 -13.20
C VAL A 41 1.79 -10.49 -11.78
N TRP A 42 2.17 -9.69 -10.81
CA TRP A 42 1.84 -9.94 -9.42
C TRP A 42 0.61 -9.14 -9.05
N ARG A 43 -0.23 -9.71 -8.19
CA ARG A 43 -1.45 -9.07 -7.71
C ARG A 43 -1.33 -8.78 -6.23
N LEU A 44 -1.76 -7.58 -5.84
CA LEU A 44 -1.96 -7.18 -4.45
C LEU A 44 -3.42 -6.77 -4.30
N ASP A 45 -4.23 -7.67 -3.75
CA ASP A 45 -5.66 -7.47 -3.60
C ASP A 45 -6.00 -7.33 -2.12
N GLY A 46 -6.66 -6.24 -1.74
CA GLY A 46 -6.93 -5.98 -0.33
C GLY A 46 -8.09 -5.03 -0.11
N TYR A 47 -8.54 -5.00 1.14
CA TYR A 47 -9.55 -4.06 1.61
C TYR A 47 -9.19 -3.54 3.00
N LEU A 48 -9.67 -2.35 3.33
CA LEU A 48 -9.65 -1.76 4.66
C LEU A 48 -11.07 -1.34 5.04
N GLN A 49 -11.48 -1.63 6.27
CA GLN A 49 -12.75 -1.23 6.86
C GLN A 49 -12.51 -0.15 7.90
N VAL A 50 -12.91 1.09 7.59
CA VAL A 50 -12.76 2.26 8.47
C VAL A 50 -13.97 2.38 9.39
N GLN A 51 -13.71 2.58 10.68
CA GLN A 51 -14.73 2.74 11.73
C GLN A 51 -14.72 4.17 12.28
N PRO A 52 -15.86 4.73 12.73
CA PRO A 52 -17.21 4.14 12.73
C PRO A 52 -17.98 4.36 11.41
N ALA A 53 -17.39 5.07 10.45
CA ALA A 53 -18.07 5.50 9.22
C ALA A 53 -18.52 4.35 8.31
N GLY A 54 -18.04 3.12 8.53
CA GLY A 54 -18.38 1.96 7.71
C GLY A 54 -17.79 2.02 6.30
N MET A 55 -16.90 2.99 6.03
CA MET A 55 -16.25 3.13 4.73
C MET A 55 -15.31 1.95 4.48
N ARG A 56 -15.52 1.26 3.36
CA ARG A 56 -14.65 0.20 2.87
C ARG A 56 -13.79 0.77 1.74
N LEU A 57 -12.47 0.66 1.88
CA LEU A 57 -11.49 1.00 0.86
C LEU A 57 -11.01 -0.29 0.23
N GLU A 58 -10.97 -0.34 -1.10
CA GLU A 58 -10.51 -1.50 -1.85
C GLU A 58 -9.35 -1.13 -2.76
N ASN A 59 -8.46 -2.09 -2.91
CA ASN A 59 -7.12 -1.91 -3.43
C ASN A 59 -6.80 -3.13 -4.29
N HIS A 60 -6.72 -2.93 -5.61
CA HIS A 60 -6.46 -3.99 -6.58
C HIS A 60 -5.28 -3.57 -7.44
N TYR A 61 -4.09 -4.07 -7.11
CA TYR A 61 -2.86 -3.71 -7.81
C TYR A 61 -2.47 -4.79 -8.80
N GLU A 62 -2.03 -4.36 -9.97
CA GLU A 62 -1.26 -5.14 -10.93
C GLU A 62 0.18 -4.62 -10.90
N ILE A 63 1.11 -5.50 -10.55
CA ILE A 63 2.51 -5.19 -10.32
C ILE A 63 3.34 -5.92 -11.37
N ARG A 64 4.22 -5.19 -12.05
CA ARG A 64 5.20 -5.81 -12.94
C ARG A 64 6.36 -6.33 -12.08
N PRO A 65 6.66 -7.65 -12.14
CA PRO A 65 7.78 -8.23 -11.39
C PRO A 65 9.11 -7.57 -11.77
N PHE A 66 10.12 -7.68 -10.90
CA PHE A 66 11.48 -7.23 -11.21
C PHE A 66 12.00 -7.90 -12.49
N MET A 67 12.16 -7.12 -13.55
CA MET A 67 12.78 -7.56 -14.80
C MET A 67 14.26 -7.17 -14.77
N GLY A 68 15.13 -8.08 -14.31
CA GLY A 68 16.58 -7.88 -14.33
C GLY A 68 17.12 -7.00 -13.19
N HIS A 69 17.87 -5.93 -13.53
CA HIS A 69 18.59 -5.07 -12.58
C HIS A 69 17.83 -3.79 -12.20
N GLU A 70 16.55 -3.68 -12.53
CA GLU A 70 15.76 -2.48 -12.25
C GLU A 70 15.60 -2.27 -10.73
N PRO A 71 15.82 -1.05 -10.21
CA PRO A 71 15.73 -0.78 -8.77
C PRO A 71 14.28 -0.65 -8.26
N THR A 72 13.30 -0.77 -9.16
CA THR A 72 11.88 -0.51 -8.86
C THR A 72 10.94 -1.51 -9.55
N MET A 73 9.73 -1.68 -9.00
CA MET A 73 8.63 -2.42 -9.63
C MET A 73 7.47 -1.47 -9.95
N ASP A 74 7.09 -1.39 -11.21
CA ASP A 74 5.93 -0.61 -11.64
C ASP A 74 4.63 -1.27 -11.18
N TRP A 75 3.64 -0.46 -10.83
CA TRP A 75 2.31 -0.97 -10.55
C TRP A 75 1.22 -0.01 -11.00
N THR A 76 0.03 -0.56 -11.26
CA THR A 76 -1.20 0.20 -11.45
C THR A 76 -2.29 -0.35 -10.55
N SER A 77 -3.23 0.50 -10.13
CA SER A 77 -4.38 0.10 -9.32
C SER A 77 -5.63 0.83 -9.75
N GLN A 78 -6.77 0.14 -9.71
CA GLN A 78 -8.07 0.74 -9.96
C GLN A 78 -8.77 0.98 -8.62
N ASN A 79 -8.88 2.24 -8.23
CA ASN A 79 -9.57 2.62 -7.00
C ASN A 79 -10.93 3.28 -7.32
N PRO A 80 -12.04 2.84 -6.71
CA PRO A 80 -13.37 3.41 -6.99
C PRO A 80 -13.50 4.91 -6.70
N VAL A 81 -12.70 5.44 -5.77
CA VAL A 81 -12.78 6.85 -5.31
C VAL A 81 -11.69 7.70 -5.96
N LEU A 82 -10.47 7.18 -6.05
CA LEU A 82 -9.31 7.93 -6.56
C LEU A 82 -9.15 7.81 -8.08
N GLY A 83 -9.84 6.86 -8.71
CA GLY A 83 -9.66 6.54 -10.13
C GLY A 83 -8.48 5.61 -10.34
N ARG A 84 -7.88 5.66 -11.54
CA ARG A 84 -6.70 4.87 -11.87
C ARG A 84 -5.46 5.49 -11.22
N LEU A 85 -4.78 4.67 -10.43
CA LEU A 85 -3.50 5.00 -9.81
C LEU A 85 -2.37 4.30 -10.56
N ARG A 86 -1.21 4.96 -10.60
CA ARG A 86 0.03 4.40 -11.10
C ARG A 86 1.17 4.77 -10.16
N GLY A 87 2.13 3.89 -10.01
CA GLY A 87 3.26 4.13 -9.13
C GLY A 87 4.35 3.10 -9.30
N HIS A 88 5.33 3.20 -8.41
CA HIS A 88 6.47 2.31 -8.38
C HIS A 88 6.78 1.96 -6.93
N PHE A 89 7.14 0.70 -6.70
CA PHE A 89 7.76 0.25 -5.47
C PHE A 89 9.28 0.32 -5.61
N ALA A 90 9.97 0.76 -4.55
CA ALA A 90 11.42 0.69 -4.40
C ALA A 90 11.76 -0.08 -3.13
N LEU A 91 12.73 -1.00 -3.22
CA LEU A 91 13.30 -1.68 -2.06
C LEU A 91 14.54 -0.90 -1.60
N VAL A 92 14.51 -0.41 -0.36
CA VAL A 92 15.57 0.41 0.24
C VAL A 92 15.89 -0.16 1.60
N GLU A 93 16.94 -0.97 1.68
CA GLU A 93 17.32 -1.70 2.90
C GLU A 93 16.10 -2.39 3.55
N ASP A 94 15.69 -2.02 4.75
CA ASP A 94 14.54 -2.60 5.46
C ASP A 94 13.18 -1.99 5.07
N ALA A 95 13.13 -1.08 4.10
CA ALA A 95 11.92 -0.39 3.68
C ALA A 95 11.50 -0.75 2.26
N LEU A 96 10.20 -1.02 2.09
CA LEU A 96 9.52 -1.01 0.80
C LEU A 96 8.78 0.33 0.67
N ILE A 97 9.17 1.15 -0.30
CA ILE A 97 8.61 2.49 -0.51
C ILE A 97 7.80 2.48 -1.79
N SER A 98 6.53 2.87 -1.70
CA SER A 98 5.67 3.16 -2.83
C SER A 98 5.54 4.67 -3.02
N VAL A 99 5.67 5.14 -4.25
CA VAL A 99 5.30 6.50 -4.66
C VAL A 99 4.33 6.39 -5.82
N PHE A 100 3.24 7.15 -5.77
CA PHE A 100 2.15 7.03 -6.73
C PHE A 100 1.41 8.33 -6.98
N GLU A 101 0.65 8.34 -8.07
CA GLU A 101 -0.22 9.43 -8.47
C GLU A 101 -1.51 8.90 -9.11
N ALA A 102 -2.56 9.71 -9.07
CA ALA A 102 -3.79 9.43 -9.81
C ALA A 102 -3.73 10.05 -11.21
N GLU A 103 -4.17 9.29 -12.21
CA GLU A 103 -4.27 9.81 -13.57
C GLU A 103 -5.31 10.94 -13.67
N GLY A 104 -4.92 12.05 -14.31
CA GLY A 104 -5.81 13.19 -14.57
C GLY A 104 -6.11 14.07 -13.35
N ARG A 105 -5.47 13.84 -12.19
CA ARG A 105 -5.63 14.65 -10.98
C ARG A 105 -4.27 15.08 -10.44
N GLU A 106 -4.23 16.18 -9.70
CA GLU A 106 -3.02 16.61 -8.97
C GLU A 106 -2.87 15.87 -7.63
N LEU A 107 -3.21 14.57 -7.63
CA LEU A 107 -3.26 13.72 -6.44
C LEU A 107 -2.06 12.78 -6.45
N ARG A 108 -1.25 12.86 -5.40
CA ARG A 108 0.01 12.11 -5.24
C ARG A 108 0.08 11.52 -3.85
N GLY A 109 0.66 10.34 -3.74
CA GLY A 109 0.82 9.68 -2.45
C GLY A 109 2.14 8.94 -2.34
N THR A 110 2.47 8.63 -1.09
CA THR A 110 3.56 7.74 -0.75
C THR A 110 3.15 6.82 0.39
N GLU A 111 3.65 5.59 0.36
CA GLU A 111 3.56 4.65 1.46
C GLU A 111 4.92 4.02 1.68
N MET A 112 5.34 3.91 2.94
CA MET A 112 6.54 3.19 3.34
C MET A 112 6.13 2.04 4.25
N LEU A 113 6.58 0.84 3.91
CA LEU A 113 6.48 -0.38 4.69
C LEU A 113 7.85 -0.70 5.25
N LEU A 114 8.03 -0.43 6.54
CA LEU A 114 9.26 -0.71 7.27
C LEU A 114 9.20 -2.11 7.89
N ARG A 115 10.08 -3.00 7.43
CA ARG A 115 10.18 -4.38 7.93
C ARG A 115 10.53 -4.37 9.42
N GLN A 116 9.78 -5.12 10.21
CA GLN A 116 10.12 -5.40 11.60
C GLN A 116 10.77 -6.79 11.70
N ASP A 117 10.14 -7.77 11.05
CA ASP A 117 10.62 -9.14 10.90
C ASP A 117 9.97 -9.76 9.64
N ALA A 118 10.16 -11.06 9.42
CA ALA A 118 9.63 -11.77 8.26
C ALA A 118 8.08 -11.83 8.20
N GLY A 119 7.39 -11.62 9.31
CA GLY A 119 5.93 -11.67 9.43
C GLY A 119 5.28 -10.33 9.75
N ALA A 120 6.03 -9.23 9.86
CA ALA A 120 5.49 -7.94 10.29
C ALA A 120 6.15 -6.71 9.64
N TYR A 121 5.31 -5.75 9.25
CA TYR A 121 5.72 -4.46 8.70
C TYR A 121 4.96 -3.31 9.37
N LEU A 122 5.62 -2.16 9.53
CA LEU A 122 4.95 -0.90 9.86
C LEU A 122 4.71 -0.11 8.58
N SER A 123 3.45 0.19 8.27
CA SER A 123 3.08 1.09 7.18
C SER A 123 2.93 2.53 7.69
N ARG A 124 3.45 3.47 6.92
CA ARG A 124 3.21 4.91 7.05
C ARG A 124 3.01 5.50 5.67
N GLY A 125 1.93 6.24 5.46
CA GLY A 125 1.70 6.87 4.18
C GLY A 125 0.90 8.16 4.27
N ALA A 126 0.92 8.89 3.15
CA ALA A 126 0.25 10.16 3.00
C ALA A 126 -0.25 10.33 1.57
N LEU A 127 -1.36 11.06 1.45
CA LEU A 127 -1.97 11.47 0.20
C LEU A 127 -2.11 12.99 0.18
N LEU A 128 -1.61 13.60 -0.88
CA LEU A 128 -1.64 15.03 -1.12
C LEU A 128 -2.43 15.32 -2.40
N GLU A 129 -3.15 16.44 -2.41
CA GLU A 129 -3.79 16.99 -3.61
C GLU A 129 -3.40 18.47 -3.72
N GLY A 130 -2.79 18.87 -4.84
CA GLY A 130 -2.29 20.25 -5.00
C GLY A 130 -1.27 20.69 -3.93
N GLY A 131 -0.47 19.75 -3.43
CA GLY A 131 0.47 19.98 -2.33
C GLY A 131 -0.14 20.09 -0.93
N THR A 132 -1.47 19.96 -0.80
CA THR A 132 -2.17 19.95 0.49
C THR A 132 -2.36 18.52 0.97
N LEU A 133 -2.08 18.24 2.23
CA LEU A 133 -2.33 16.94 2.84
C LEU A 133 -3.84 16.67 2.89
N VAL A 134 -4.30 15.62 2.20
CA VAL A 134 -5.71 15.19 2.17
C VAL A 134 -5.96 14.10 3.21
N SER A 135 -5.04 13.15 3.32
CA SER A 135 -5.09 12.07 4.30
C SER A 135 -3.71 11.51 4.59
N SER A 136 -3.55 10.89 5.75
CA SER A 136 -2.37 10.07 6.08
C SER A 136 -2.79 8.86 6.89
N TRP A 137 -1.94 7.85 6.96
CA TRP A 137 -2.23 6.63 7.68
C TRP A 137 -0.99 6.07 8.36
N VAL A 138 -1.25 5.33 9.43
CA VAL A 138 -0.29 4.45 10.08
C VAL A 138 -0.94 3.09 10.24
N ALA A 139 -0.20 2.03 9.94
CA ALA A 139 -0.71 0.68 10.09
C ALA A 139 0.40 -0.31 10.46
N ILE A 140 -0.03 -1.48 10.92
CA ILE A 140 0.78 -2.66 11.10
C ILE A 140 0.21 -3.73 10.19
N LEU A 141 1.08 -4.34 9.38
CA LEU A 141 0.76 -5.50 8.59
C LEU A 141 1.36 -6.71 9.29
N ARG A 142 0.59 -7.79 9.38
CA ARG A 142 1.04 -9.07 9.92
C ARG A 142 0.66 -10.19 8.99
N ARG A 143 1.58 -11.11 8.72
CA ARG A 143 1.29 -12.30 7.92
C ARG A 143 0.22 -13.12 8.66
N ALA A 144 -0.87 -13.43 8.00
CA ALA A 144 -1.87 -14.35 8.53
C ALA A 144 -1.25 -15.75 8.60
N MET A 145 -1.52 -16.45 9.71
CA MET A 145 -1.05 -17.83 9.93
C MET A 145 -1.70 -18.81 8.95
#